data_AF-A0A502DM01-F1
#
_entry.id   AF-A0A502DM01-F1
#
_cell.length_a   1.000
_cell.length_b   1.000
_cell.length_c   1.000
_cell.angle_alpha   90.00
_cell.angle_beta   90.00
_cell.angle_gamma   90.00
#
_symmetry.space_group_name_H-M   'P 1'
#
loop_
_entity.id
_entity.type
_entity.pdbx_description
1 polymer ?
#
loop_
_entity_poly.entity_id
_entity_poly.type
_entity_poly.pdbx_seq_one_letter_code
_entity_poly.pdbx_strand_id
1 'polypeptide(L)'
;MLTLMVLSLMPPSPSLPSTGWDKSNHMLGFAVLAILGHFAWPGRRWSMLLGLLAYGGLIEVLQSFTPDRFAELGDLVADGAGLLAGKALATLYKRLASTRF
;
A
#
# COMPACT_ATOMS: atom_id res chain seq x y z
N MET A 1 -3.89 5.71 -5.84
CA MET A 1 -2.73 5.19 -6.58
C MET A 1 -1.74 6.33 -6.84
N LEU A 2 -2.04 7.29 -7.72
CA LEU A 2 -1.12 8.41 -8.06
C LEU A 2 -0.57 9.17 -6.86
N THR A 3 -1.39 9.49 -5.85
CA THR A 3 -0.92 10.17 -4.63
C THR A 3 0.20 9.41 -3.94
N LEU A 4 0.11 8.08 -3.85
CA LEU A 4 1.16 7.27 -3.24
C LEU A 4 2.42 7.25 -4.11
N MET A 5 2.30 7.15 -5.44
CA MET A 5 3.46 7.27 -6.34
C MET A 5 4.23 8.58 -6.10
N VAL A 6 3.49 9.70 -6.09
CA VAL A 6 4.09 11.03 -5.91
C VAL A 6 4.81 11.12 -4.56
N LEU A 7 4.15 10.70 -3.47
CA LEU A 7 4.76 10.73 -2.14
C LEU A 7 5.99 9.82 -2.02
N SER A 8 5.97 8.64 -2.66
CA SER A 8 7.09 7.70 -2.64
C SER A 8 8.31 8.16 -3.46
N LEU A 9 8.10 8.96 -4.51
CA LEU A 9 9.18 9.46 -5.37
C LEU A 9 9.70 10.85 -4.97
N MET A 10 8.91 11.65 -4.24
CA MET A 10 9.36 12.96 -3.78
C MET A 10 10.53 12.83 -2.78
N PRO A 11 11.47 13.79 -2.77
CA PRO A 11 12.52 13.84 -1.76
C PRO A 11 11.92 13.80 -0.34
N PRO A 12 12.50 13.02 0.59
CA PRO A 12 12.06 13.02 1.98
C PRO A 12 12.09 14.43 2.57
N SER A 13 10.99 14.87 3.18
CA SER A 13 10.87 16.19 3.78
C SER A 13 10.01 16.13 5.05
N PRO A 14 10.34 16.89 6.11
CA PRO A 14 9.49 17.01 7.30
C PRO A 14 8.09 17.55 7.01
N SER A 15 7.90 18.23 5.88
CA SER A 15 6.58 18.75 5.47
C SER A 15 5.68 17.70 4.83
N LEU A 16 6.22 16.53 4.45
CA LEU A 16 5.43 15.44 3.89
C LEU A 16 4.79 14.61 5.01
N PRO A 17 3.56 14.11 4.81
CA PRO A 17 2.95 13.17 5.74
C PRO A 17 3.85 11.96 5.95
N SER A 18 4.13 11.63 7.21
CA SER A 18 4.97 10.49 7.58
C SER A 18 4.53 9.91 8.92
N THR A 19 4.67 8.60 9.04
CA THR A 19 4.55 7.84 10.29
C THR A 19 5.84 7.89 11.12
N GLY A 20 6.89 8.55 10.62
CA GLY A 20 8.22 8.61 11.24
C GLY A 20 9.12 7.43 10.88
N TRP A 21 8.59 6.40 10.22
CA TRP A 21 9.36 5.26 9.72
C TRP A 21 8.89 4.86 8.32
N ASP A 22 9.83 4.59 7.44
CA ASP A 22 9.56 4.43 6.01
C ASP A 22 8.71 3.19 5.72
N LYS A 23 9.05 2.05 6.33
CA LYS A 23 8.31 0.79 6.17
C LYS A 23 6.89 0.87 6.72
N SER A 24 6.63 1.67 7.75
CA SER A 24 5.24 1.91 8.19
C SER A 24 4.48 2.84 7.25
N ASN A 25 5.14 3.76 6.53
CA ASN A 25 4.50 4.53 5.46
C ASN A 25 4.04 3.61 4.33
N HIS A 26 4.93 2.72 3.87
CA HIS A 26 4.64 1.70 2.87
C HIS A 26 3.47 0.80 3.30
N MET A 27 3.60 0.18 4.48
CA MET A 27 2.55 -0.70 5.01
C MET A 27 1.19 0.00 5.13
N LEU A 28 1.15 1.24 5.65
CA LEU A 28 -0.09 2.00 5.79
C LEU A 28 -0.70 2.38 4.43
N GLY A 29 0.12 2.89 3.50
CA GLY A 29 -0.33 3.29 2.17
C GLY A 29 -0.96 2.12 1.41
N PHE A 30 -0.28 0.96 1.43
CA PHE A 30 -0.77 -0.24 0.77
C PHE A 30 -1.96 -0.89 1.48
N ALA A 31 -2.04 -0.80 2.82
CA ALA A 31 -3.24 -1.22 3.55
C ALA A 31 -4.48 -0.41 3.13
N VAL A 32 -4.34 0.91 2.99
CA VAL A 32 -5.43 1.78 2.52
C VAL A 32 -5.85 1.39 1.10
N LEU A 33 -4.90 1.17 0.19
CA LEU A 33 -5.20 0.71 -1.17
C LEU A 33 -5.93 -0.64 -1.19
N ALA A 34 -5.50 -1.61 -0.37
CA ALA A 34 -6.15 -2.90 -0.27
C ALA A 34 -7.58 -2.80 0.27
N ILE A 35 -7.83 -1.94 1.25
CA ILE A 35 -9.19 -1.68 1.77
C ILE A 35 -10.07 -1.08 0.68
N LEU A 36 -9.62 -0.02 0.01
CA LEU A 36 -10.38 0.61 -1.08
C LEU A 36 -10.64 -0.38 -2.23
N GLY A 37 -9.61 -1.11 -2.65
CA GLY A 37 -9.70 -2.14 -3.68
C GLY A 37 -10.66 -3.28 -3.30
N HIS A 38 -10.71 -3.67 -2.01
CA HIS A 38 -11.63 -4.71 -1.53
C HIS A 38 -13.09 -4.35 -1.76
N PHE A 39 -13.46 -3.07 -1.58
CA PHE A 39 -14.83 -2.60 -1.79
C PHE A 39 -15.12 -2.25 -3.24
N ALA A 40 -14.14 -1.74 -3.98
CA ALA A 40 -14.31 -1.34 -5.37
C ALA A 40 -14.36 -2.52 -6.36
N TRP A 41 -13.64 -3.62 -6.10
CA TRP A 41 -13.59 -4.80 -7.00
C TRP A 41 -13.98 -6.11 -6.30
N PRO A 42 -15.29 -6.32 -6.02
CA PRO A 42 -15.77 -7.59 -5.50
C PRO A 42 -15.45 -8.74 -6.48
N GLY A 43 -14.97 -9.87 -5.94
CA GLY A 43 -14.68 -11.09 -6.71
C GLY A 43 -13.28 -11.18 -7.34
N ARG A 44 -12.53 -10.08 -7.48
CA ARG A 44 -11.18 -10.06 -8.11
C ARG A 44 -10.04 -9.76 -7.14
N ARG A 45 -10.21 -10.16 -5.88
CA ARG A 45 -9.34 -9.73 -4.77
C ARG A 45 -7.88 -10.11 -4.97
N TRP A 46 -7.59 -11.34 -5.38
CA TRP A 46 -6.20 -11.79 -5.54
C TRP A 46 -5.49 -11.12 -6.72
N SER A 47 -6.15 -11.00 -7.87
CA SER A 47 -5.59 -10.26 -9.02
C SER A 47 -5.33 -8.79 -8.67
N MET A 48 -6.23 -8.16 -7.91
CA MET A 48 -6.04 -6.81 -7.40
C MET A 48 -4.82 -6.71 -6.47
N LEU A 49 -4.68 -7.62 -5.49
CA LEU A 49 -3.54 -7.61 -4.57
C LEU A 49 -2.20 -7.84 -5.30
N LEU A 50 -2.16 -8.77 -6.26
CA LEU A 50 -0.97 -8.99 -7.09
C LEU A 50 -0.64 -7.77 -7.94
N GLY A 51 -1.66 -7.12 -8.53
CA GLY A 51 -1.48 -5.88 -9.28
C GLY A 51 -0.95 -4.73 -8.42
N LEU A 52 -1.45 -4.61 -7.18
CA LEU A 52 -0.92 -3.64 -6.22
C LEU A 52 0.51 -3.97 -5.80
N LEU A 53 0.84 -5.23 -5.55
CA LEU A 53 2.22 -5.62 -5.22
C LEU A 53 3.19 -5.33 -6.37
N ALA A 54 2.78 -5.61 -7.61
CA ALA A 54 3.55 -5.24 -8.80
C ALA A 54 3.70 -3.71 -8.93
N TYR A 55 2.68 -2.95 -8.55
CA TYR A 55 2.75 -1.49 -8.49
C TYR A 55 3.73 -0.98 -7.41
N GLY A 56 3.82 -1.64 -6.26
CA GLY A 56 4.88 -1.39 -5.26
C GLY A 56 6.28 -1.66 -5.83
N GLY A 57 6.45 -2.81 -6.47
CA GLY A 57 7.71 -3.12 -7.16
C GLY A 57 8.08 -2.10 -8.26
N LEU A 58 7.09 -1.57 -8.98
CA LEU A 58 7.31 -0.47 -9.92
C LEU A 58 7.78 0.80 -9.21
N ILE A 59 7.22 1.15 -8.05
CA ILE A 59 7.66 2.31 -7.25
C ILE A 59 9.13 2.13 -6.84
N GLU A 60 9.51 0.97 -6.32
CA GLU A 60 10.91 0.66 -5.94
C GLU A 60 11.87 0.84 -7.13
N VAL A 61 11.50 0.29 -8.30
CA VAL A 61 12.28 0.48 -9.52
C VAL A 61 12.39 1.96 -9.88
N LEU A 62 11.30 2.73 -9.78
CA LEU A 62 11.32 4.17 -10.08
C LEU A 62 12.15 4.97 -9.06
N GLN A 63 12.15 4.58 -7.78
CA GLN A 63 12.98 5.20 -6.74
C GLN A 63 14.47 5.04 -7.05
N SER A 64 14.89 3.90 -7.64
CA SER A 64 16.29 3.71 -8.07
C SER A 64 16.78 4.73 -9.12
N PHE A 65 15.86 5.44 -9.78
CA PHE A 65 16.17 6.51 -10.74
C PHE A 65 16.09 7.92 -10.13
N THR A 66 15.84 8.03 -8.82
CA THR A 66 15.82 9.30 -8.10
C THR A 66 17.08 9.46 -7.25
N PRO A 67 17.56 10.69 -7.02
CA PRO A 67 18.77 10.91 -6.21
C PRO A 67 18.54 10.73 -4.70
N ASP A 68 17.31 10.92 -4.23
CA ASP A 68 16.99 11.02 -2.81
C ASP A 68 16.24 9.80 -2.25
N ARG A 69 15.97 8.78 -3.09
CA ARG A 69 15.32 7.53 -2.67
C ARG A 69 16.17 6.33 -3.02
N PHE A 70 15.95 5.25 -2.27
CA PHE A 70 16.61 3.97 -2.47
C PHE A 70 15.55 2.92 -2.73
N ALA A 71 15.83 2.03 -3.67
CA ALA A 71 15.03 0.82 -3.84
C ALA A 71 15.43 -0.18 -2.76
N GLU A 72 14.47 -0.62 -1.95
CA GLU A 72 14.67 -1.57 -0.88
C GLU A 72 13.67 -2.74 -0.98
N LEU A 73 14.20 -3.97 -1.01
CA LEU A 73 13.33 -5.15 -0.93
C LEU A 73 12.48 -5.16 0.35
N GLY A 74 12.97 -4.53 1.41
CA GLY A 74 12.24 -4.37 2.67
C GLY A 74 10.96 -3.55 2.53
N ASP A 75 10.90 -2.60 1.60
CA ASP A 75 9.74 -1.75 1.37
C ASP A 75 8.68 -2.50 0.56
N LEU A 76 9.10 -3.31 -0.42
CA LEU A 76 8.20 -4.25 -1.10
C LEU A 76 7.59 -5.30 -0.14
N VAL A 77 8.35 -5.76 0.86
CA VAL A 77 7.84 -6.63 1.92
C VAL A 77 6.82 -5.88 2.78
N ALA A 78 7.09 -4.62 3.12
CA ALA A 78 6.16 -3.78 3.87
C ALA A 78 4.85 -3.52 3.10
N ASP A 79 4.93 -3.29 1.79
CA ASP A 79 3.77 -3.18 0.89
C ASP A 79 2.93 -4.45 0.96
N GLY A 80 3.56 -5.63 0.81
CA GLY A 80 2.90 -6.93 0.91
C GLY A 80 2.21 -7.14 2.26
N ALA A 81 2.88 -6.79 3.36
CA ALA A 81 2.30 -6.85 4.70
C ALA A 81 1.07 -5.92 4.83
N GLY A 82 1.17 -4.70 4.31
CA GLY A 82 0.08 -3.72 4.26
C GLY A 82 -1.12 -4.24 3.48
N LEU A 83 -0.88 -4.81 2.29
CA LEU A 83 -1.92 -5.41 1.45
C LEU A 83 -2.70 -6.52 2.18
N LEU A 84 -1.97 -7.41 2.87
CA LEU A 84 -2.59 -8.49 3.63
C LEU A 84 -3.38 -7.96 4.85
N ALA A 85 -2.82 -7.00 5.58
CA ALA A 85 -3.48 -6.37 6.72
C ALA A 85 -4.77 -5.64 6.28
N GLY A 86 -4.72 -4.83 5.23
CA GLY A 86 -5.87 -4.12 4.68
C GLY A 86 -6.97 -5.07 4.20
N LYS A 87 -6.61 -6.15 3.51
CA LYS A 87 -7.55 -7.20 3.12
C LYS A 87 -8.22 -7.86 4.33
N ALA A 88 -7.45 -8.18 5.38
CA ALA A 88 -7.96 -8.79 6.61
C ALA A 88 -8.95 -7.86 7.33
N LEU A 89 -8.58 -6.59 7.51
CA LEU A 89 -9.43 -5.56 8.11
C LEU A 89 -10.74 -5.37 7.33
N ALA A 90 -10.67 -5.23 6.00
CA ALA A 90 -11.87 -5.08 5.17
C ALA A 90 -12.79 -6.32 5.26
N THR A 91 -12.20 -7.52 5.30
CA THR A 91 -12.97 -8.76 5.45
C THR A 91 -13.64 -8.85 6.82
N LEU A 92 -12.93 -8.50 7.90
CA LEU A 92 -13.47 -8.46 9.24
C LEU A 92 -14.61 -7.46 9.35
N TYR A 93 -14.43 -6.25 8.82
CA TYR A 93 -15.47 -5.23 8.76
C TYR A 93 -16.74 -5.75 8.07
N LYS A 94 -16.61 -6.37 6.88
CA LYS A 94 -17.76 -6.94 6.17
C LYS A 94 -18.46 -8.02 7.00
N ARG A 95 -17.71 -8.91 7.66
CA ARG A 95 -18.29 -9.96 8.52
C ARG A 95 -19.10 -9.34 9.67
N LEU A 96 -18.52 -8.39 10.38
CA LEU A 96 -19.17 -7.72 11.52
C LEU A 96 -20.38 -6.88 11.10
N ALA A 97 -20.33 -6.25 9.92
CA ALA A 97 -21.45 -5.51 9.37
C ALA A 97 -22.59 -6.44 8.91
N SER A 98 -22.26 -7.60 8.35
CA SER A 98 -23.25 -8.60 7.93
C SER A 98 -23.95 -9.30 9.09
N THR A 99 -23.33 -9.39 10.27
CA THR A 99 -23.94 -9.98 11.49
C THR A 99 -24.90 -9.05 12.24
N ARG A 100 -25.05 -7.79 11.80
CA ARG A 100 -25.91 -6.78 12.45
C ARG A 100 -27.32 -6.69 11.85
N PHE A 101 -27.72 -7.67 11.06
CA PHE A 101 -29.06 -7.86 10.50
C PHE A 101 -29.50 -9.30 10.72
#